data_AF-A0A537P3C2-F1
#
_entry.id   AF-A0A537P3C2-F1
#
_cell.length_a   1.000
_cell.length_b   1.000
_cell.length_c   1.000
_cell.angle_alpha   90.00
_cell.angle_beta   90.00
_cell.angle_gamma   90.00
#
_symmetry.space_group_name_H-M   'P 1'
#
loop_
_entity.id
_entity.type
_entity.pdbx_description
1 polymer ?
#
loop_
_entity_poly.entity_id
_entity_poly.type
_entity_poly.pdbx_seq_one_letter_code
_entity_poly.pdbx_strand_id
1 'polypeptide(L)'
;MGGTKRVYSGDRTIDGVVVQVDGMKFRASEAQDRSFEWGYEGASPLELSRALLIDHLGDMRQAEILATSFMREVVANFANEWQMTSEDIDFALKVISAQPAAG
;
A
#
# COMPACT_ATOMS: atom_id res chain seq x y z
N MET A 1 -8.35 -4.67 -18.22
CA MET A 1 -9.24 -3.51 -17.96
C MET A 1 -8.46 -2.60 -17.05
N GLY A 2 -8.18 -1.37 -17.48
CA GLY A 2 -7.28 -0.46 -16.77
C GLY A 2 -7.89 -0.02 -15.45
N GLY A 3 -7.17 -0.22 -14.35
CA GLY A 3 -7.51 0.38 -13.07
C GLY A 3 -7.56 1.91 -13.22
N THR A 4 -8.40 2.55 -12.41
CA THR A 4 -8.44 4.01 -12.32
C THR A 4 -7.03 4.52 -11.99
N LYS A 5 -6.51 5.49 -12.75
CA LYS A 5 -5.22 6.12 -12.46
C LYS A 5 -5.32 6.88 -11.14
N ARG A 6 -4.72 6.34 -10.08
CA ARG A 6 -4.63 6.99 -8.78
C ARG A 6 -3.19 7.31 -8.42
N VAL A 7 -3.02 8.30 -7.55
CA VAL A 7 -1.75 8.64 -6.90
C VAL A 7 -1.90 8.42 -5.40
N TYR A 8 -1.08 7.51 -4.87
CA TYR A 8 -0.95 7.20 -3.46
C TYR A 8 0.26 7.94 -2.91
N SER A 9 0.15 8.53 -1.73
CA SER A 9 1.30 9.13 -1.06
C SER A 9 1.21 8.95 0.45
N GLY A 10 2.37 9.01 1.10
CA GLY A 10 2.46 9.05 2.55
C GLY A 10 3.55 10.00 3.00
N ASP A 11 3.29 10.66 4.13
CA ASP A 11 4.15 11.64 4.76
C ASP A 11 4.08 11.47 6.28
N ARG A 12 5.25 11.49 6.93
CA ARG A 12 5.40 11.55 8.38
C ARG A 12 5.62 13.00 8.79
N THR A 13 4.52 13.66 9.16
CA THR A 13 4.51 15.06 9.60
C THR A 13 4.70 15.18 11.11
N ILE A 14 4.87 16.41 11.61
CA ILE A 14 4.91 16.69 13.05
C ILE A 14 3.59 16.32 13.75
N ASP A 15 2.48 16.37 13.02
CA ASP A 15 1.14 16.03 13.49
C ASP A 15 0.82 14.53 13.35
N GLY A 16 1.81 13.74 12.89
CA GLY A 16 1.72 12.30 12.73
C GLY A 16 1.73 11.84 11.28
N VAL A 17 1.34 10.58 11.10
CA VAL A 17 1.41 9.89 9.82
C VAL A 17 0.16 10.16 8.98
N VAL A 18 0.37 10.60 7.74
CA VAL A 18 -0.70 10.88 6.77
C VAL A 18 -0.49 10.01 5.55
N VAL A 19 -1.56 9.33 5.11
CA VAL A 19 -1.63 8.66 3.81
C VAL A 19 -2.74 9.32 3.01
N GLN A 20 -2.52 9.49 1.71
CA GLN A 20 -3.46 10.13 0.80
C GLN A 20 -3.64 9.31 -0.48
N VAL A 21 -4.83 9.42 -1.06
CA VAL A 21 -5.15 8.95 -2.41
C VAL A 21 -5.73 10.14 -3.17
N ASP A 22 -5.12 10.48 -4.29
CA ASP A 22 -5.46 11.63 -5.12
C ASP A 22 -5.56 12.94 -4.30
N GLY A 23 -4.65 13.10 -3.34
CA GLY A 23 -4.56 14.27 -2.45
C GLY A 23 -5.59 14.29 -1.30
N MET A 24 -6.49 13.31 -1.22
CA MET A 24 -7.46 13.18 -0.13
C MET A 24 -6.94 12.23 0.94
N LYS A 25 -7.11 12.58 2.23
CA LYS A 25 -6.69 11.73 3.35
C LYS A 25 -7.36 10.35 3.24
N PHE A 26 -6.53 9.32 3.15
CA PHE A 26 -6.96 7.94 3.00
C PHE A 26 -7.15 7.28 4.36
N ARG A 27 -8.28 6.62 4.55
CA ARG A 27 -8.63 5.86 5.75
C ARG A 27 -9.15 4.51 5.33
N ALA A 28 -8.60 3.42 5.88
CA ALA A 28 -9.09 2.06 5.58
C ALA A 28 -10.54 1.84 6.04
N SER A 29 -11.01 2.56 7.07
CA SER A 29 -12.42 2.54 7.49
C SER A 29 -12.75 3.79 8.31
N GLU A 30 -14.02 4.23 8.29
CA GLU A 30 -14.49 5.35 9.11
C GLU A 30 -14.43 5.05 10.62
N ALA A 31 -14.46 3.78 11.01
CA ALA A 31 -14.53 3.34 12.41
C ALA A 31 -13.15 3.15 13.06
N GLN A 32 -12.05 3.23 12.30
CA GLN A 32 -10.70 3.04 12.84
C GLN A 32 -9.76 4.10 12.29
N ASP A 33 -9.37 5.02 13.18
CA ASP A 33 -8.24 5.95 13.00
C ASP A 33 -6.93 5.14 13.17
N ARG A 34 -6.74 4.12 12.33
CA ARG A 34 -5.48 3.34 12.31
C ARG A 34 -4.38 4.23 11.78
N SER A 35 -3.32 4.40 12.56
CA SER A 35 -2.07 4.96 12.08
C SER A 35 -1.37 3.92 11.22
N PHE A 36 -1.43 4.08 9.90
CA PHE A 36 -0.57 3.32 9.00
C PHE A 36 0.90 3.57 9.34
N GLU A 37 1.74 2.57 9.08
CA GLU A 37 3.19 2.66 9.23
C GLU A 37 3.87 2.03 8.02
N TRP A 38 5.14 2.35 7.80
CA TRP A 38 5.97 1.82 6.71
C TRP A 38 7.46 1.89 7.02
N GLY A 39 8.31 1.38 6.12
CA GLY A 39 9.76 1.38 6.29
C GLY A 39 10.31 0.22 7.12
N TYR A 40 9.49 -0.79 7.41
CA TYR A 40 9.86 -2.05 8.05
C TYR A 40 8.82 -3.15 7.77
N GLU A 41 9.15 -4.41 8.09
CA GLU A 41 8.18 -5.52 8.05
C GLU A 41 7.38 -5.63 9.35
N GLY A 42 6.06 -5.78 9.28
CA GLY A 42 5.24 -6.02 10.46
C GLY A 42 3.75 -5.86 10.25
N ALA A 43 2.99 -5.94 11.33
CA ALA A 43 1.53 -5.85 11.30
C ALA A 43 1.04 -4.49 10.75
N SER A 44 1.57 -3.37 11.24
CA SER A 44 1.14 -2.04 10.80
C SER A 44 1.47 -1.75 9.31
N PRO A 45 2.68 -2.06 8.81
CA PRO A 45 2.97 -1.99 7.36
C PRO A 45 2.15 -2.96 6.51
N LEU A 46 1.83 -4.14 7.03
CA LEU A 46 0.94 -5.09 6.34
C LEU A 46 -0.47 -4.52 6.17
N GLU A 47 -0.97 -3.78 7.16
CA GLU A 47 -2.27 -3.13 7.04
C GLU A 47 -2.28 -2.00 6.00
N LEU A 48 -1.20 -1.23 5.88
CA LEU A 48 -1.05 -0.26 4.79
C LEU A 48 -1.04 -0.97 3.44
N SER A 49 -0.25 -2.03 3.30
CA SER A 49 -0.21 -2.86 2.08
C SER A 49 -1.59 -3.35 1.66
N ARG A 50 -2.36 -3.93 2.60
CA ARG A 50 -3.74 -4.36 2.35
C ARG A 50 -4.62 -3.22 1.88
N ALA A 51 -4.58 -2.08 2.56
CA ALA A 51 -5.46 -0.96 2.25
C ALA A 51 -5.19 -0.38 0.85
N LEU A 52 -3.91 -0.25 0.47
CA LEU A 52 -3.52 0.19 -0.87
C LEU A 52 -4.01 -0.81 -1.94
N LEU A 53 -3.81 -2.11 -1.72
CA LEU A 53 -4.21 -3.14 -2.68
C LEU A 53 -5.73 -3.30 -2.79
N ILE A 54 -6.48 -3.18 -1.70
CA ILE A 54 -7.96 -3.19 -1.72
C ILE A 54 -8.46 -2.03 -2.58
N ASP A 55 -7.90 -0.84 -2.37
CA ASP A 55 -8.29 0.36 -3.12
C ASP A 55 -7.92 0.28 -4.61
N HIS A 56 -6.73 -0.23 -4.91
CA HIS A 56 -6.21 -0.36 -6.27
C HIS A 56 -6.91 -1.48 -7.07
N LEU A 57 -7.08 -2.66 -6.48
CA LEU A 57 -7.63 -3.84 -7.16
C LEU A 57 -9.16 -3.90 -7.14
N GLY A 58 -9.80 -3.29 -6.14
CA GLY A 58 -11.23 -3.47 -5.88
C GLY A 58 -11.62 -4.91 -5.49
N ASP A 59 -10.64 -5.78 -5.22
CA ASP A 59 -10.83 -7.19 -4.84
C ASP A 59 -10.09 -7.48 -3.53
N MET A 60 -10.87 -7.59 -2.46
CA MET A 60 -10.35 -7.86 -1.11
C MET A 60 -9.63 -9.21 -1.02
N ARG A 61 -10.07 -10.24 -1.75
CA ARG A 61 -9.43 -11.56 -1.67
C ARG A 61 -8.07 -11.55 -2.33
N GLN A 62 -7.96 -10.90 -3.49
CA GLN A 62 -6.67 -10.75 -4.16
C GLN A 62 -5.72 -9.88 -3.34
N ALA A 63 -6.22 -8.79 -2.75
CA ALA A 63 -5.43 -7.95 -1.87
C ALA A 63 -4.84 -8.74 -0.68
N GLU A 64 -5.64 -9.59 -0.02
CA GLU A 64 -5.14 -10.42 1.09
C GLU A 64 -4.04 -11.40 0.67
N ILE A 65 -4.16 -12.00 -0.53
CA ILE A 65 -3.15 -12.94 -1.05
C ILE A 65 -1.81 -12.22 -1.32
N LEU A 66 -1.87 -10.99 -1.85
CA LEU A 66 -0.70 -10.25 -2.32
C LEU A 66 -0.08 -9.35 -1.23
N ALA A 67 -0.83 -9.03 -0.18
CA ALA A 67 -0.45 -8.03 0.80
C ALA A 67 0.88 -8.33 1.51
N THR A 68 1.16 -9.58 1.84
CA THR A 68 2.41 -9.96 2.53
C THR A 68 3.62 -9.68 1.66
N SER A 69 3.61 -10.14 0.40
CA SER A 69 4.72 -9.92 -0.53
C SER A 69 4.85 -8.44 -0.90
N PHE A 70 3.74 -7.75 -1.14
CA PHE A 70 3.75 -6.32 -1.42
C PHE A 70 4.25 -5.50 -0.23
N MET A 71 3.94 -5.92 1.00
CA MET A 71 4.47 -5.29 2.20
C MET A 71 6.00 -5.40 2.23
N ARG A 72 6.56 -6.60 2.02
CA ARG A 72 8.00 -6.85 2.08
C ARG A 72 8.78 -6.11 0.99
N GLU A 73 8.29 -6.21 -0.25
CA GLU A 73 9.03 -5.70 -1.41
C GLU A 73 8.84 -4.19 -1.60
N VAL A 74 7.72 -3.63 -1.14
CA VAL A 74 7.36 -2.22 -1.40
C VAL A 74 7.23 -1.41 -0.12
N VAL A 75 6.24 -1.73 0.73
CA VAL A 75 5.89 -0.88 1.89
C VAL A 75 7.01 -0.82 2.93
N ALA A 76 7.70 -1.93 3.16
CA ALA A 76 8.84 -2.00 4.07
C ALA A 76 10.04 -1.15 3.60
N ASN A 77 10.06 -0.73 2.33
CA ASN A 77 11.15 0.02 1.71
C ASN A 77 10.80 1.49 1.45
N PHE A 78 9.61 1.96 1.83
CA PHE A 78 9.27 3.38 1.74
C PHE A 78 10.17 4.23 2.63
N ALA A 79 10.60 5.37 2.08
CA ALA A 79 11.25 6.42 2.84
C ALA A 79 10.22 7.17 3.72
N ASN A 80 10.67 8.19 4.48
CA ASN A 80 9.77 8.98 5.32
C ASN A 80 8.62 9.63 4.54
N GLU A 81 8.91 10.07 3.32
CA GLU A 81 7.93 10.51 2.33
C GLU A 81 7.98 9.55 1.15
N TRP A 82 6.81 9.20 0.60
CA TRP A 82 6.72 8.31 -0.55
C TRP A 82 5.54 8.66 -1.45
N GLN A 83 5.63 8.25 -2.70
CA GLN A 83 4.57 8.34 -3.70
C GLN A 83 4.58 7.09 -4.57
N MET A 84 3.40 6.58 -4.91
CA MET A 84 3.20 5.55 -5.92
C MET A 84 2.00 5.89 -6.79
N THR A 85 2.11 5.62 -8.08
CA THR A 85 0.96 5.64 -8.99
C THR A 85 0.35 4.25 -9.11
N SER A 86 -0.89 4.17 -9.62
CA SER A 86 -1.48 2.89 -10.02
C SER A 86 -0.59 2.10 -10.99
N GLU A 87 0.18 2.77 -11.85
CA GLU A 87 1.12 2.14 -12.78
C GLU A 87 2.32 1.52 -12.03
N ASP A 88 2.80 2.17 -10.97
CA ASP A 88 3.86 1.63 -10.10
C ASP A 88 3.37 0.40 -9.32
N ILE A 89 2.13 0.42 -8.82
CA ILE A 89 1.52 -0.73 -8.15
C ILE A 89 1.36 -1.90 -9.13
N ASP A 90 0.86 -1.64 -10.34
CA ASP A 90 0.74 -2.67 -11.39
C ASP A 90 2.10 -3.28 -11.75
N PHE A 91 3.15 -2.46 -11.81
CA PHE A 91 4.51 -2.93 -12.05
C PHE A 91 5.02 -3.80 -10.90
N ALA A 92 4.88 -3.35 -9.66
CA ALA A 92 5.29 -4.10 -8.47
C ALA A 92 4.56 -5.46 -8.40
N LEU A 93 3.25 -5.49 -8.65
CA LEU A 93 2.47 -6.72 -8.65
C LEU A 93 2.93 -7.71 -9.72
N LYS A 94 3.28 -7.24 -10.93
CA LYS A 94 3.86 -8.09 -11.98
C LYS A 94 5.20 -8.70 -11.55
N VAL A 95 6.05 -7.92 -10.89
CA VAL A 95 7.34 -8.41 -10.37
C VAL A 95 7.11 -9.47 -9.28
N ILE A 96 6.25 -9.17 -8.30
CA ILE A 96 5.93 -10.06 -7.17
C ILE A 96 5.34 -11.39 -7.66
N SER A 97 4.41 -11.35 -8.63
CA SER A 97 3.77 -12.56 -9.16
C SER A 97 4.64 -13.35 -10.14
N ALA A 98 5.71 -12.75 -10.66
CA ALA A 98 6.72 -13.43 -11.46
C ALA A 98 7.85 -14.06 -10.61
N GLN A 99 8.01 -13.64 -9.35
CA GLN A 99 8.96 -14.27 -8.44
C GLN A 99 8.39 -15.59 -7.91
N PRO A 100 9.13 -16.71 -8.00
CA PRO A 100 8.76 -17.91 -7.26
C PRO A 100 8.80 -17.56 -5.77
N ALA A 101 7.77 -17.98 -5.03
CA ALA A 101 7.72 -17.79 -3.57
C ALA A 101 9.05 -18.29 -2.97
N ALA A 102 9.90 -17.35 -2.53
CA ALA A 102 11.03 -17.71 -1.70
C ALA A 102 10.43 -18.29 -0.41
N GLY A 103 10.67 -19.59 -0.21
CA GLY A 103 10.06 -20.42 0.82
C GLY A 103 10.38 -20.00 2.25
#